data_AF-A0A7M3MBA7-F1
#
_entry.id   AF-A0A7M3MBA7-F1
#
_cell.length_a   1.000
_cell.length_b   1.000
_cell.length_c   1.000
_cell.angle_alpha   90.00
_cell.angle_beta   90.00
_cell.angle_gamma   90.00
#
_symmetry.space_group_name_H-M   'P 1'
#
loop_
_entity.id
_entity.type
_entity.pdbx_description
1 polymer ?
#
loop_
_entity_poly.entity_id
_entity_poly.type
_entity_poly.pdbx_seq_one_letter_code
_entity_poly.pdbx_strand_id
1 'polypeptide(L)'
;MKIRPEQLEALRREEELRSRSQPDKTGKFGDMLAQEVRKGHSPEAADGAKPPGRAEAAPAADGVQQVDRAEAVQPPTTEREVMETLDHVFNKWEQYADSLRSWQEEGDLRQAYGVLEDISSEVEGLKAATGGLEPQNPSLQSMVDSLEILAVTERFKFNRGDYL
;
A
#
# COMPACT_ATOMS: atom_id res chain seq x y z
N MET A 1 -35.63 -24.71 -12.84
CA MET A 1 -34.34 -25.03 -12.20
C MET A 1 -34.56 -26.19 -11.23
N LYS A 2 -33.63 -27.16 -11.12
CA LYS A 2 -33.73 -28.27 -10.16
C LYS A 2 -32.84 -27.96 -8.95
N ILE A 3 -33.40 -27.34 -7.91
CA ILE A 3 -32.70 -27.12 -6.65
C ILE A 3 -32.61 -28.48 -5.93
N ARG A 4 -31.41 -28.91 -5.57
CA ARG A 4 -31.18 -30.20 -4.89
C ARG A 4 -31.18 -29.97 -3.37
N PRO A 5 -32.06 -30.61 -2.58
CA PRO A 5 -32.18 -30.36 -1.15
C PRO A 5 -30.89 -30.69 -0.39
N GLU A 6 -30.14 -31.71 -0.83
CA GLU A 6 -28.82 -32.07 -0.31
C GLU A 6 -27.84 -30.88 -0.21
N GLN A 7 -27.94 -29.91 -1.13
CA GLN A 7 -27.05 -28.73 -1.18
C GLN A 7 -27.44 -27.67 -0.15
N LEU A 8 -28.70 -27.63 0.29
CA LEU A 8 -29.17 -26.71 1.33
C LEU A 8 -28.71 -27.15 2.73
N GLU A 9 -28.70 -28.45 3.01
CA GLU A 9 -28.20 -28.98 4.28
C GLU A 9 -26.69 -28.77 4.44
N ALA A 10 -25.92 -28.92 3.35
CA ALA A 10 -24.49 -28.62 3.33
C ALA A 10 -24.21 -27.13 3.64
N LEU A 11 -24.95 -26.21 2.99
CA LEU A 11 -24.81 -24.77 3.23
C LEU A 11 -25.14 -24.40 4.68
N ARG A 12 -26.26 -24.91 5.21
CA ARG A 12 -26.70 -24.66 6.58
C ARG A 12 -25.68 -25.13 7.61
N ARG A 13 -25.05 -26.29 7.38
CA ARG A 13 -23.98 -26.81 8.23
C ARG A 13 -22.71 -25.96 8.17
N GLU A 14 -22.42 -25.32 7.04
CA GLU A 14 -21.31 -24.34 6.94
C GLU A 14 -21.63 -23.05 7.71
N GLU A 15 -22.85 -22.52 7.64
CA GLU A 15 -23.29 -21.34 8.42
C GLU A 15 -23.23 -21.58 9.94
N GLU A 16 -23.66 -22.77 10.40
CA GLU A 16 -23.56 -23.19 11.82
C GLU A 16 -22.10 -23.31 12.30
N LEU A 17 -21.17 -23.72 11.41
CA LEU A 17 -19.74 -23.76 11.72
C LEU A 17 -19.10 -22.36 11.72
N ARG A 18 -19.46 -21.49 10.78
CA ARG A 18 -18.96 -20.10 10.71
C ARG A 18 -19.39 -19.28 11.93
N SER A 19 -20.67 -19.32 12.29
CA SER A 19 -21.20 -18.62 13.47
C SER A 19 -20.58 -19.10 14.79
N ARG A 20 -20.27 -20.40 14.90
CA ARG A 20 -19.58 -20.97 16.06
C ARG A 20 -18.06 -20.69 16.08
N SER A 21 -17.48 -20.24 14.97
CA SER A 21 -16.03 -20.02 14.82
C SER A 21 -15.59 -18.55 14.93
N GLN A 22 -16.49 -17.64 15.32
CA GLN A 22 -16.11 -16.28 15.73
C GLN A 22 -15.89 -16.20 17.25
N PRO A 23 -14.64 -16.27 17.75
CA PRO A 23 -14.34 -15.76 19.09
C PRO A 23 -14.42 -14.23 19.09
N ASP A 24 -14.97 -13.64 20.15
CA ASP A 24 -15.06 -12.18 20.39
C ASP A 24 -13.69 -11.48 20.42
N LYS A 25 -13.15 -11.20 19.23
CA LYS A 25 -11.94 -10.38 19.03
C LYS A 25 -12.25 -8.98 18.49
N THR A 26 -13.45 -8.78 17.93
CA THR A 26 -13.90 -7.50 17.34
C THR A 26 -14.04 -6.39 18.38
N GLY A 27 -14.46 -6.71 19.61
CA GLY A 27 -14.63 -5.70 20.68
C GLY A 27 -13.33 -4.96 21.01
N LYS A 28 -12.22 -5.69 21.18
CA LYS A 28 -10.94 -5.13 21.64
C LYS A 28 -10.33 -4.09 20.69
N PHE A 29 -10.54 -4.25 19.38
CA PHE A 29 -10.10 -3.26 18.40
C PHE A 29 -11.03 -2.04 18.38
N GLY A 30 -12.35 -2.25 18.47
CA GLY A 30 -13.33 -1.18 18.60
C GLY A 30 -13.12 -0.31 19.83
N ASP A 31 -12.79 -0.90 20.98
CA ASP A 31 -12.47 -0.20 22.22
C ASP A 31 -11.22 0.68 22.08
N MET A 32 -10.15 0.16 21.44
CA MET A 32 -8.93 0.94 21.16
C MET A 32 -9.21 2.12 20.22
N LEU A 33 -9.99 1.91 19.14
CA LEU A 33 -10.36 2.97 18.20
C LEU A 33 -11.20 4.06 18.90
N ALA A 34 -12.18 3.65 19.73
CA ALA A 34 -13.01 4.56 20.51
C ALA A 34 -12.20 5.36 21.56
N GLN A 35 -11.12 4.78 22.10
CA GLN A 35 -10.22 5.46 23.03
C GLN A 35 -9.40 6.55 22.33
N GLU A 36 -8.85 6.28 21.14
CA GLU A 36 -8.03 7.28 20.42
C GLU A 36 -8.89 8.42 19.84
N VAL A 37 -10.10 8.13 19.34
CA VAL A 37 -11.05 9.17 18.88
C VAL A 37 -11.45 10.12 20.02
N ARG A 38 -11.63 9.60 21.25
CA ARG A 38 -11.90 10.43 22.43
C ARG A 38 -10.69 11.27 22.85
N LYS A 39 -9.48 10.73 22.70
CA LYS A 39 -8.21 11.42 23.01
C LYS A 39 -7.92 12.56 22.03
N GLY A 40 -8.43 12.48 20.79
CA GLY A 40 -8.35 13.54 19.79
C GLY A 40 -9.37 14.69 19.95
N HIS A 41 -10.35 14.59 20.84
CA HIS A 41 -11.36 15.63 21.07
C HIS A 41 -11.37 16.12 22.53
N SER A 42 -10.40 16.96 22.86
CA SER A 42 -10.43 17.80 24.05
C SER A 42 -10.86 19.22 23.65
N PRO A 43 -12.09 19.66 23.97
CA PRO A 43 -12.55 21.00 23.65
C PRO A 43 -12.13 21.98 24.74
N GLU A 44 -10.98 22.64 24.58
CA GLU A 44 -10.64 23.82 25.39
C GLU A 44 -11.24 25.07 24.73
N ALA A 45 -11.99 25.86 25.50
CA ALA A 45 -12.78 26.99 25.02
C ALA A 45 -12.47 28.26 25.81
N ALA A 46 -12.53 29.40 25.11
CA ALA A 46 -12.16 30.76 25.57
C ALA A 46 -10.63 30.94 25.83
N ASP A 47 -10.05 32.12 25.68
CA ASP A 47 -10.64 33.47 25.64
C ASP A 47 -9.95 34.38 24.60
N GLY A 48 -10.59 35.50 24.23
CA GLY A 48 -10.11 36.42 23.19
C GLY A 48 -9.34 37.63 23.72
N ALA A 49 -8.19 37.94 23.10
CA ALA A 49 -7.53 39.24 23.26
C ALA A 49 -6.78 39.70 21.99
N LYS A 50 -7.03 40.96 21.61
CA LYS A 50 -6.29 41.80 20.64
C LYS A 50 -6.10 43.18 21.28
N PRO A 51 -5.22 44.08 20.76
CA PRO A 51 -4.03 43.87 19.95
C PRO A 51 -2.81 44.16 20.87
N PRO A 52 -1.96 45.23 20.78
CA PRO A 52 -1.65 46.19 19.71
C PRO A 52 -0.55 45.69 18.75
N GLY A 53 -0.22 46.48 17.72
CA GLY A 53 1.00 46.31 16.93
C GLY A 53 2.08 47.34 17.30
N ARG A 54 3.34 47.07 16.92
CA ARG A 54 4.43 48.05 16.89
C ARG A 54 5.23 47.84 15.61
N ALA A 55 5.57 48.95 14.95
CA ALA A 55 6.32 48.97 13.69
C ALA A 55 7.84 49.00 13.93
N GLU A 56 8.58 48.94 12.80
CA GLU A 56 10.02 49.22 12.65
C GLU A 56 10.99 48.17 13.25
N ALA A 57 12.22 47.98 12.76
CA ALA A 57 12.81 48.15 11.42
C ALA A 57 14.26 47.60 11.44
N ALA A 58 14.83 47.38 10.25
CA ALA A 58 16.27 47.22 9.97
C ALA A 58 16.96 45.87 10.32
N PRO A 59 18.05 45.51 9.60
CA PRO A 59 18.55 44.14 9.52
C PRO A 59 19.90 43.90 10.21
N ALA A 60 20.19 42.64 10.54
CA ALA A 60 21.55 42.16 10.76
C ALA A 60 21.65 40.70 10.27
N ALA A 61 22.68 40.41 9.49
CA ALA A 61 22.99 39.06 9.06
C ALA A 61 23.71 38.30 10.17
N ASP A 62 23.33 37.05 10.41
CA ASP A 62 24.29 36.02 10.80
C ASP A 62 23.91 34.69 10.15
N GLY A 63 24.92 33.97 9.69
CA GLY A 63 24.79 32.96 8.64
C GLY A 63 24.35 31.59 9.16
N VAL A 64 23.06 31.41 9.44
CA VAL A 64 22.50 30.06 9.53
C VAL A 64 22.50 29.47 8.12
N GLN A 65 23.45 28.58 7.83
CA GLN A 65 23.36 27.67 6.69
C GLN A 65 22.23 26.68 6.97
N GLN A 66 21.01 27.17 6.76
CA GLN A 66 19.86 26.34 6.50
C GLN A 66 20.19 25.59 5.23
N VAL A 67 20.63 24.33 5.39
CA VAL A 67 20.70 23.39 4.28
C VAL A 67 19.25 23.14 3.92
N ASP A 68 18.73 24.01 3.06
CA ASP A 68 17.47 23.86 2.37
C ASP A 68 17.64 22.65 1.49
N ARG A 69 17.43 21.48 2.12
CA ARG A 69 17.19 20.23 1.44
C ARG A 69 15.86 20.45 0.75
N ALA A 70 15.93 21.06 -0.42
CA ALA A 70 14.94 20.91 -1.45
C ALA A 70 14.76 19.40 -1.63
N GLU A 71 13.79 18.84 -0.91
CA GLU A 71 13.06 17.70 -1.42
C GLU A 71 12.71 18.11 -2.84
N ALA A 72 13.26 17.36 -3.80
CA ALA A 72 12.86 17.49 -5.17
C ALA A 72 11.36 17.21 -5.16
N VAL A 73 10.56 18.28 -5.20
CA VAL A 73 9.12 18.21 -5.42
C VAL A 73 9.00 17.68 -6.83
N GLN A 74 8.99 16.35 -6.92
CA GLN A 74 8.67 15.63 -8.12
C GLN A 74 7.33 16.19 -8.58
N PRO A 75 7.16 16.50 -9.89
CA PRO A 75 5.89 16.98 -10.38
C PRO A 75 4.80 15.99 -9.92
N PRO A 76 3.63 16.48 -9.47
CA PRO A 76 2.60 15.60 -8.91
C PRO A 76 2.24 14.55 -9.95
N THR A 77 2.64 13.30 -9.68
CA THR A 77 2.49 12.20 -10.62
C THR A 77 1.01 12.04 -10.92
N THR A 78 0.65 12.20 -12.19
CA THR A 78 -0.74 12.21 -12.59
C THR A 78 -1.28 10.79 -12.48
N GLU A 79 -2.54 10.62 -12.05
CA GLU A 79 -3.22 9.31 -12.00
C GLU A 79 -3.04 8.49 -13.29
N ARG A 80 -2.96 9.17 -14.44
CA ARG A 80 -2.66 8.57 -15.74
C ARG A 80 -1.27 7.93 -15.82
N GLU A 81 -0.22 8.61 -15.34
CA GLU A 81 1.16 8.12 -15.35
C GLU A 81 1.31 6.92 -14.39
N VAL A 82 0.59 6.96 -13.26
CA VAL A 82 0.47 5.85 -12.32
C VAL A 82 -0.21 4.63 -12.97
N MET A 83 -1.28 4.84 -13.74
CA MET A 83 -1.95 3.76 -14.49
C MET A 83 -1.08 3.20 -15.62
N GLU A 84 -0.38 4.05 -16.37
CA GLU A 84 0.56 3.62 -17.43
C GLU A 84 1.74 2.82 -16.82
N THR A 85 2.17 3.16 -15.60
CA THR A 85 3.17 2.39 -14.83
C THR A 85 2.61 1.05 -14.33
N LEU A 86 1.35 1.01 -13.86
CA LEU A 86 0.68 -0.23 -13.48
C LEU A 86 0.58 -1.21 -14.66
N ASP A 87 0.14 -0.74 -15.84
CA ASP A 87 0.08 -1.55 -17.06
C ASP A 87 1.48 -2.11 -17.42
N HIS A 88 2.53 -1.30 -17.28
CA HIS A 88 3.91 -1.76 -17.48
C HIS A 88 4.32 -2.87 -16.50
N VAL A 89 4.02 -2.71 -15.20
CA VAL A 89 4.27 -3.72 -14.17
C VAL A 89 3.50 -5.02 -14.47
N PHE A 90 2.25 -4.95 -14.92
CA PHE A 90 1.49 -6.14 -15.32
C PHE A 90 2.10 -6.85 -16.54
N ASN A 91 2.56 -6.12 -17.56
CA ASN A 91 3.28 -6.70 -18.69
C ASN A 91 4.59 -7.39 -18.25
N LYS A 92 5.29 -6.85 -17.25
CA LYS A 92 6.47 -7.52 -16.66
C LYS A 92 6.10 -8.78 -15.86
N TRP A 93 4.98 -8.80 -15.15
CA TRP A 93 4.48 -10.02 -14.51
C TRP A 93 4.13 -11.13 -15.52
N GLU A 94 3.62 -10.79 -16.70
CA GLU A 94 3.42 -11.74 -17.80
C GLU A 94 4.75 -12.28 -18.35
N GLN A 95 5.72 -11.40 -18.62
CA GLN A 95 7.08 -11.79 -19.02
C GLN A 95 7.78 -12.68 -17.97
N TYR A 96 7.57 -12.39 -16.69
CA TYR A 96 8.05 -13.21 -15.58
C TYR A 96 7.43 -14.62 -15.62
N ALA A 97 6.11 -14.73 -15.79
CA ALA A 97 5.42 -16.02 -15.90
C ALA A 97 5.88 -16.83 -17.13
N ASP A 98 6.11 -16.18 -18.27
CA ASP A 98 6.66 -16.82 -19.46
C ASP A 98 8.11 -17.28 -19.25
N SER A 99 8.94 -16.48 -18.57
CA SER A 99 10.32 -16.86 -18.25
C SER A 99 10.43 -18.03 -17.25
N LEU A 100 9.48 -18.15 -16.31
CA LEU A 100 9.34 -19.34 -15.47
C LEU A 100 8.93 -20.58 -16.27
N ARG A 101 8.10 -20.40 -17.30
CA ARG A 101 7.63 -21.50 -18.14
C ARG A 101 8.72 -21.99 -19.08
N SER A 102 9.47 -21.09 -19.73
CA SER A 102 10.62 -21.45 -20.56
C SER A 102 11.76 -22.06 -19.75
N TRP A 103 11.96 -21.65 -18.50
CA TRP A 103 12.92 -22.30 -17.58
C TRP A 103 12.69 -23.81 -17.46
N GLN A 104 11.44 -24.28 -17.46
CA GLN A 104 11.11 -25.72 -17.35
C GLN A 104 11.62 -26.53 -18.55
N GLU A 105 11.91 -25.88 -19.69
CA GLU A 105 12.41 -26.50 -20.91
C GLU A 105 13.92 -26.21 -21.15
N GLU A 106 14.39 -25.01 -20.79
CA GLU A 106 15.74 -24.50 -21.13
C GLU A 106 16.72 -24.39 -19.94
N GLY A 107 16.20 -24.39 -18.70
CA GLY A 107 17.01 -24.49 -17.48
C GLY A 107 17.63 -23.19 -16.93
N ASP A 108 17.46 -22.03 -17.57
CA ASP A 108 17.96 -20.74 -17.02
C ASP A 108 16.91 -19.96 -16.21
N LEU A 109 17.03 -20.01 -14.88
CA LEU A 109 16.16 -19.29 -13.95
C LEU A 109 16.60 -17.83 -13.73
N ARG A 110 17.77 -17.41 -14.24
CA ARG A 110 18.33 -16.07 -14.00
C ARG A 110 17.54 -14.98 -14.69
N GLN A 111 17.00 -15.25 -15.88
CA GLN A 111 16.15 -14.31 -16.60
C GLN A 111 14.88 -13.99 -15.79
N ALA A 112 14.22 -15.02 -15.24
CA ALA A 112 13.05 -14.85 -14.38
C ALA A 112 13.37 -14.03 -13.10
N TYR A 113 14.52 -14.29 -12.47
CA TYR A 113 14.97 -13.49 -11.33
C TYR A 113 15.19 -12.01 -11.70
N GLY A 114 15.81 -11.74 -12.84
CA GLY A 114 16.05 -10.37 -13.32
C GLY A 114 14.74 -9.60 -13.56
N VAL A 115 13.74 -10.21 -14.20
CA VAL A 115 12.41 -9.60 -14.38
C VAL A 115 11.73 -9.34 -13.04
N LEU A 116 11.89 -10.23 -12.06
CA LEU A 116 11.32 -10.07 -10.72
C LEU A 116 11.98 -8.94 -9.90
N GLU A 117 13.28 -8.73 -10.06
CA GLU A 117 14.01 -7.61 -9.44
C GLU A 117 13.58 -6.26 -10.07
N ASP A 118 13.42 -6.24 -11.39
CA ASP A 118 12.84 -5.14 -12.16
C ASP A 118 11.42 -4.76 -11.70
N ILE A 119 10.53 -5.75 -11.53
CA ILE A 119 9.18 -5.57 -10.99
C ILE A 119 9.24 -4.97 -9.58
N SER A 120 10.13 -5.48 -8.73
CA SER A 120 10.25 -5.02 -7.33
C SER A 120 10.62 -3.54 -7.27
N SER A 121 11.56 -3.10 -8.11
CA SER A 121 11.97 -1.68 -8.23
C SER A 121 10.84 -0.78 -8.73
N GLU A 122 10.08 -1.22 -9.74
CA GLU A 122 8.94 -0.45 -10.26
C GLU A 122 7.79 -0.34 -9.25
N VAL A 123 7.50 -1.40 -8.49
CA VAL A 123 6.48 -1.37 -7.43
C VAL A 123 6.90 -0.46 -6.27
N GLU A 124 8.18 -0.43 -5.89
CA GLU A 124 8.69 0.54 -4.89
C GLU A 124 8.54 1.99 -5.37
N GLY A 125 8.89 2.27 -6.63
CA GLY A 125 8.70 3.58 -7.26
C GLY A 125 7.22 3.98 -7.34
N LEU A 126 6.36 3.03 -7.71
CA LEU A 126 4.92 3.23 -7.76
C LEU A 126 4.34 3.54 -6.39
N LYS A 127 4.73 2.82 -5.33
CA LYS A 127 4.32 3.10 -3.95
C LYS A 127 4.68 4.52 -3.51
N ALA A 128 5.88 4.99 -3.88
CA ALA A 128 6.31 6.36 -3.61
C ALA A 128 5.45 7.40 -4.35
N ALA A 129 5.10 7.15 -5.62
CA ALA A 129 4.19 8.02 -6.38
C ALA A 129 2.76 8.03 -5.82
N THR A 130 2.24 6.87 -5.38
CA THR A 130 0.85 6.74 -4.91
C THR A 130 0.62 7.25 -3.49
N GLY A 131 1.66 7.35 -2.66
CA GLY A 131 1.55 7.92 -1.31
C GLY A 131 1.05 9.38 -1.30
N GLY A 132 1.26 10.14 -2.38
CA GLY A 132 0.68 11.49 -2.55
C GLY A 132 -0.78 11.51 -3.01
N LEU A 133 -1.32 10.37 -3.47
CA LEU A 133 -2.65 10.22 -4.06
C LEU A 133 -3.64 9.46 -3.15
N GLU A 134 -3.17 8.99 -1.99
CA GLU A 134 -3.92 8.16 -1.02
C GLU A 134 -5.36 8.65 -0.73
N PRO A 135 -5.61 9.93 -0.39
CA PRO A 135 -6.98 10.39 -0.08
C PRO A 135 -7.90 10.48 -1.30
N GLN A 136 -7.39 10.30 -2.52
CA GLN A 136 -8.16 10.34 -3.76
C GLN A 136 -8.49 8.94 -4.30
N ASN A 137 -7.58 7.95 -4.14
CA ASN A 137 -7.73 6.62 -4.72
C ASN A 137 -7.18 5.48 -3.81
N PRO A 138 -7.88 5.13 -2.70
CA PRO A 138 -7.45 4.05 -1.79
C PRO A 138 -7.46 2.65 -2.45
N SER A 139 -8.31 2.44 -3.46
CA SER A 139 -8.34 1.21 -4.25
C SER A 139 -7.03 0.97 -5.01
N LEU A 140 -6.38 2.05 -5.46
CA LEU A 140 -5.16 1.96 -6.25
C LEU A 140 -3.96 1.63 -5.34
N GLN A 141 -3.87 2.26 -4.16
CA GLN A 141 -2.89 1.86 -3.13
C GLN A 141 -3.03 0.37 -2.78
N SER A 142 -4.25 -0.13 -2.59
CA SER A 142 -4.51 -1.55 -2.31
C SER A 142 -3.99 -2.49 -3.41
N MET A 143 -3.96 -2.05 -4.67
CA MET A 143 -3.35 -2.81 -5.78
C MET A 143 -1.83 -2.78 -5.71
N VAL A 144 -1.22 -1.62 -5.43
CA VAL A 144 0.25 -1.50 -5.27
C VAL A 144 0.76 -2.35 -4.11
N ASP A 145 0.09 -2.30 -2.96
CA ASP A 145 0.40 -3.14 -1.79
C ASP A 145 0.29 -4.64 -2.14
N SER A 146 -0.72 -5.02 -2.94
CA SER A 146 -0.88 -6.40 -3.41
C SER A 146 0.26 -6.82 -4.34
N LEU A 147 0.71 -5.94 -5.24
CA LEU A 147 1.85 -6.18 -6.13
C LEU A 147 3.17 -6.29 -5.33
N GLU A 148 3.35 -5.50 -4.28
CA GLU A 148 4.52 -5.59 -3.39
C GLU A 148 4.53 -6.93 -2.63
N ILE A 149 3.39 -7.32 -2.05
CA ILE A 149 3.25 -8.61 -1.37
C ILE A 149 3.57 -9.76 -2.32
N LEU A 150 3.10 -9.70 -3.58
CA LEU A 150 3.42 -10.71 -4.60
C LEU A 150 4.91 -10.72 -4.92
N ALA A 151 5.53 -9.57 -5.24
CA ALA A 151 6.95 -9.47 -5.56
C ALA A 151 7.85 -10.00 -4.42
N VAL A 152 7.57 -9.60 -3.18
CA VAL A 152 8.31 -10.06 -1.99
C VAL A 152 8.12 -11.57 -1.75
N THR A 153 6.89 -12.08 -1.89
CA THR A 153 6.60 -13.52 -1.74
C THR A 153 7.32 -14.34 -2.80
N GLU A 154 7.32 -13.87 -4.04
CA GLU A 154 7.96 -14.55 -5.16
C GLU A 154 9.49 -14.55 -5.02
N ARG A 155 10.08 -13.42 -4.58
CA ARG A 155 11.51 -13.31 -4.26
C ARG A 155 11.89 -14.25 -3.12
N PHE A 156 11.00 -14.44 -2.14
CA PHE A 156 11.21 -15.42 -1.06
C PHE A 156 11.21 -16.87 -1.57
N LYS A 157 10.28 -17.25 -2.47
CA LYS A 157 10.27 -18.58 -3.13
C LYS A 157 11.56 -18.82 -3.91
N PHE A 158 12.03 -17.82 -4.66
CA PHE A 158 13.30 -17.84 -5.39
C PHE A 158 14.48 -18.11 -4.46
N ASN A 159 14.61 -17.31 -3.40
CA ASN A 159 15.68 -17.47 -2.41
C ASN A 159 15.62 -18.79 -1.62
N ARG A 160 14.42 -19.40 -1.51
CA ARG A 160 14.24 -20.73 -0.90
C ARG A 160 14.62 -21.88 -1.86
N GLY A 161 14.67 -21.63 -3.16
CA GLY A 161 14.90 -22.65 -4.17
C GLY A 161 13.64 -23.44 -4.54
N ASP A 162 12.45 -22.85 -4.48
CA ASP A 162 11.19 -23.51 -4.88
C ASP A 162 11.09 -23.83 -6.38
N TYR A 163 12.02 -23.29 -7.17
CA TYR A 163 12.13 -23.46 -8.63
C TYR A 163 13.43 -24.20 -8.99
N LEU A 164 13.83 -25.19 -8.19
CA LEU A 164 14.99 -26.09 -8.41
C LEU A 164 14.60 -27.55 -8.14
#